data_AF-A0A7K1AB20-F1
#
_entry.id   AF-A0A7K1AB20-F1
#
_cell.length_a   1.000
_cell.length_b   1.000
_cell.length_c   1.000
_cell.angle_alpha   90.00
_cell.angle_beta   90.00
_cell.angle_gamma   90.00
#
_symmetry.space_group_name_H-M   'P 1'
#
loop_
_entity.id
_entity.type
_entity.pdbx_description
1 polymer ?
#
loop_
_entity_poly.entity_id
_entity_poly.type
_entity_poly.pdbx_seq_one_letter_code
_entity_poly.pdbx_strand_id
1 'polypeptide(L)'
;MAGLGLSELARYGFVELEATVAKLDQLVAAVGDSGRSALGELGKSANPDQALSALLDLSSLDRTAIKKLLSKPDSANRLVCTLGASSAMVDLVRRRIELLQVFESKEAKLPTQPELRKRFDAALAATSGTIEERWVAIRLLYRRELLRLIAFDVTQQNPIVGFQQVASQLADLATEALEAGLQIARWELLNTTDHGVFTRGEVAATRLAVMAMGKCGARELNYISDVDVI
;
A
#
# COMPACT_ATOMS: atom_id res chain seq x y z
N MET A 1 19.27 -7.61 -24.22
CA MET A 1 20.18 -8.22 -23.22
C MET A 1 20.96 -9.36 -23.86
N ALA A 2 21.79 -9.07 -24.87
CA ALA A 2 22.55 -10.11 -25.57
C ALA A 2 23.69 -10.61 -24.66
N GLY A 3 23.44 -11.66 -23.87
CA GLY A 3 24.46 -12.30 -23.03
C GLY A 3 23.96 -12.94 -21.73
N LEU A 4 22.72 -12.70 -21.28
CA LEU A 4 22.17 -13.39 -20.11
C LEU A 4 21.72 -14.80 -20.52
N GLY A 5 22.44 -15.83 -20.06
CA GLY A 5 22.05 -17.22 -20.25
C GLY A 5 20.82 -17.58 -19.42
N LEU A 6 20.03 -18.55 -19.89
CA LEU A 6 18.84 -19.05 -19.19
C LEU A 6 19.16 -19.50 -17.75
N SER A 7 20.34 -20.07 -17.52
CA SER A 7 20.81 -20.48 -16.18
C SER A 7 21.00 -19.31 -15.22
N GLU A 8 21.38 -18.13 -15.71
CA GLU A 8 21.48 -16.92 -14.86
C GLU A 8 20.10 -16.40 -14.49
N LEU A 9 19.14 -16.42 -15.42
CA LEU A 9 17.75 -16.05 -15.12
C LEU A 9 17.13 -16.98 -14.07
N ALA A 10 17.43 -18.28 -14.13
CA ALA A 10 17.04 -19.23 -13.10
C ALA A 10 17.65 -18.90 -11.72
N ARG A 11 18.92 -18.43 -11.67
CA ARG A 11 19.55 -17.94 -10.43
C ARG A 11 18.86 -16.70 -9.85
N TYR A 12 18.27 -15.87 -10.71
CA TYR A 12 17.46 -14.72 -10.29
C TYR A 12 16.02 -15.11 -9.87
N GLY A 13 15.69 -16.40 -9.88
CA GLY A 13 14.38 -16.91 -9.43
C GLY A 13 13.29 -16.89 -10.49
N PHE A 14 13.61 -16.58 -11.75
CA PHE A 14 12.64 -16.68 -12.84
C PHE A 14 12.33 -18.13 -13.17
N VAL A 15 11.06 -18.39 -13.48
CA VAL A 15 10.56 -19.70 -13.89
C VAL A 15 10.26 -19.71 -15.40
N GLU A 16 9.73 -18.63 -15.97
CA GLU A 16 9.36 -18.54 -17.39
C GLU A 16 10.52 -18.08 -18.29
N LEU A 17 11.69 -18.73 -18.18
CA LEU A 17 12.98 -18.24 -18.69
C LEU A 17 12.96 -17.74 -20.16
N GLU A 18 12.31 -18.47 -21.07
CA GLU A 18 12.23 -18.10 -22.49
C GLU A 18 11.43 -16.80 -22.70
N ALA A 19 10.31 -16.65 -22.00
CA ALA A 19 9.48 -15.45 -22.05
C ALA A 19 10.13 -14.28 -21.30
N THR A 20 10.89 -14.56 -20.24
CA THR A 20 11.58 -13.55 -19.42
C THR A 20 12.53 -12.69 -20.27
N VAL A 21 13.31 -13.29 -21.19
CA VAL A 21 14.26 -12.53 -22.03
C VAL A 21 13.53 -11.47 -22.85
N ALA A 22 12.43 -11.87 -23.52
CA ALA A 22 11.63 -10.96 -24.33
C ALA A 22 10.95 -9.87 -23.47
N LYS A 23 10.40 -10.25 -22.31
CA LYS A 23 9.78 -9.31 -21.36
C LYS A 23 10.78 -8.30 -20.81
N LEU A 24 11.99 -8.72 -20.46
CA LEU A 24 13.05 -7.83 -19.99
C LEU A 24 13.47 -6.86 -21.11
N ASP A 25 13.62 -7.34 -22.36
CA ASP A 25 13.96 -6.46 -23.48
C ASP A 25 12.85 -5.43 -23.77
N GLN A 26 11.57 -5.82 -23.61
CA GLN A 26 10.44 -4.88 -23.65
C GLN A 26 10.53 -3.83 -22.54
N LEU A 27 10.91 -4.22 -21.32
CA LEU A 27 11.05 -3.28 -20.21
C LEU A 27 12.19 -2.28 -20.48
N VAL A 28 13.33 -2.75 -21.01
CA VAL A 28 14.44 -1.87 -21.43
C VAL A 28 13.99 -0.93 -22.55
N ALA A 29 13.24 -1.41 -23.53
CA ALA A 29 12.68 -0.56 -24.58
C ALA A 29 11.70 0.49 -24.03
N ALA A 30 10.96 0.15 -22.97
CA ALA A 30 10.00 1.05 -22.35
C ALA A 30 10.66 2.14 -21.49
N VAL A 31 11.61 1.79 -20.64
CA VAL A 31 12.15 2.72 -19.61
C VAL A 31 13.66 2.98 -19.72
N GLY A 32 14.33 2.41 -20.72
CA GLY A 32 15.76 2.58 -20.98
C GLY A 32 16.62 1.83 -19.97
N ASP A 33 17.77 2.41 -19.61
CA ASP A 33 18.76 1.80 -18.71
C ASP A 33 18.20 1.46 -17.33
N SER A 34 17.17 2.18 -16.86
CA SER A 34 16.48 1.87 -15.61
C SER A 34 15.82 0.48 -15.64
N GLY A 35 15.32 0.05 -16.81
CA GLY A 35 14.78 -1.31 -16.99
C GLY A 35 15.86 -2.38 -16.95
N ARG A 36 17.07 -2.05 -17.44
CA ARG A 36 18.22 -2.97 -17.39
C ARG A 36 18.71 -3.15 -15.96
N SER A 37 18.81 -2.05 -15.21
CA SER A 37 19.23 -2.06 -13.81
C SER A 37 18.21 -2.75 -12.89
N ALA A 38 16.94 -2.82 -13.29
CA ALA A 38 15.89 -3.46 -12.51
C ALA A 38 16.08 -4.98 -12.34
N LEU A 39 16.88 -5.65 -13.18
CA LEU A 39 17.12 -7.09 -13.10
C LEU A 39 17.66 -7.53 -11.73
N GLY A 40 18.57 -6.74 -11.14
CA GLY A 40 19.13 -7.03 -9.82
C GLY A 40 18.08 -6.97 -8.70
N GLU A 41 17.09 -6.08 -8.83
CA GLU A 41 15.99 -5.95 -7.86
C GLU A 41 14.89 -6.98 -8.11
N LEU A 42 14.62 -7.35 -9.37
CA LEU A 42 13.74 -8.47 -9.73
C LEU A 42 14.21 -9.76 -9.06
N GLY A 43 15.52 -9.99 -9.05
CA GLY A 43 16.15 -11.09 -8.32
C GLY A 43 15.85 -11.22 -6.83
N LYS A 44 15.48 -10.11 -6.17
CA LYS A 44 15.17 -10.10 -4.73
C LYS A 44 13.69 -10.36 -4.45
N SER A 45 12.86 -10.30 -5.48
CA SER A 45 11.43 -10.50 -5.37
C SER A 45 11.09 -11.97 -5.18
N ALA A 46 10.05 -12.26 -4.39
CA ALA A 46 9.56 -13.63 -4.20
C ALA A 46 8.99 -14.26 -5.48
N ASN A 47 8.49 -13.42 -6.40
CA ASN A 47 8.00 -13.84 -7.71
C ASN A 47 8.44 -12.82 -8.79
N PRO A 48 9.64 -13.01 -9.38
CA PRO A 48 10.20 -12.07 -10.35
C PRO A 48 9.42 -12.05 -11.68
N ASP A 49 8.80 -13.17 -12.10
CA ASP A 49 7.96 -13.23 -13.32
C ASP A 49 6.71 -12.35 -13.18
N GLN A 50 6.02 -12.43 -12.03
CA GLN A 50 4.88 -11.58 -11.71
C GLN A 50 5.30 -10.11 -11.64
N ALA A 51 6.38 -9.81 -10.93
CA ALA A 51 6.88 -8.44 -10.81
C ALA A 51 7.26 -7.84 -12.17
N LEU A 52 7.93 -8.60 -13.04
CA LEU A 52 8.30 -8.16 -14.38
C LEU A 52 7.07 -7.88 -15.25
N SER A 53 6.09 -8.79 -15.23
CA SER A 53 4.84 -8.62 -15.99
C SER A 53 4.08 -7.39 -15.49
N ALA A 54 3.98 -7.20 -14.18
CA ALA A 54 3.38 -6.02 -13.57
C ALA A 54 4.11 -4.72 -13.94
N LEU A 55 5.46 -4.72 -13.97
CA LEU A 55 6.23 -3.54 -14.39
C LEU A 55 5.95 -3.16 -15.85
N LEU A 56 5.83 -4.15 -16.75
CA LEU A 56 5.49 -3.89 -18.16
C LEU A 56 4.10 -3.25 -18.27
N ASP A 57 3.12 -3.83 -17.60
CA ASP A 57 1.76 -3.29 -17.59
C ASP A 57 1.72 -1.87 -17.03
N LEU A 58 2.37 -1.63 -15.89
CA LEU A 58 2.42 -0.31 -15.28
C LEU A 58 3.22 0.70 -16.14
N SER A 59 4.24 0.26 -16.86
CA SER A 59 5.01 1.12 -17.78
C SER A 59 4.19 1.56 -18.99
N SER A 60 3.17 0.78 -19.39
CA SER A 60 2.21 1.16 -20.43
C SER A 60 1.23 2.25 -19.94
N LEU A 61 0.96 2.31 -18.63
CA LEU A 61 0.07 3.30 -18.02
C LEU A 61 0.81 4.59 -17.67
N ASP A 62 1.99 4.49 -17.04
CA ASP A 62 2.83 5.64 -16.69
C ASP A 62 4.32 5.28 -16.78
N ARG A 63 4.85 5.36 -17.99
CA ARG A 63 6.28 5.16 -18.29
C ARG A 63 7.18 6.05 -17.42
N THR A 64 6.79 7.30 -17.19
CA THR A 64 7.64 8.29 -16.52
C THR A 64 7.79 7.95 -15.04
N ALA A 65 6.70 7.60 -14.37
CA ALA A 65 6.72 7.16 -12.98
C ALA A 65 7.54 5.88 -12.79
N ILE A 66 7.34 4.87 -13.64
CA ILE A 66 8.10 3.61 -13.56
C ILE A 66 9.58 3.85 -13.81
N LYS A 67 9.95 4.63 -14.84
CA LYS A 67 11.35 4.99 -15.09
C LYS A 67 11.97 5.68 -13.87
N LYS A 68 11.27 6.64 -13.26
CA LYS A 68 11.74 7.39 -12.07
C LYS A 68 11.92 6.49 -10.85
N LEU A 69 11.04 5.51 -10.65
CA LEU A 69 11.15 4.56 -9.54
C LEU A 69 12.30 3.58 -9.77
N LEU A 70 12.41 3.03 -10.98
CA LEU A 70 13.46 2.08 -11.34
C LEU A 70 14.85 2.71 -11.41
N SER A 71 14.96 4.04 -11.61
CA SER A 71 16.26 4.73 -11.59
C SER A 71 16.88 4.84 -10.19
N LYS A 72 16.14 4.53 -9.12
CA LYS A 72 16.62 4.59 -7.73
C LYS A 72 16.58 3.19 -7.12
N PRO A 73 17.72 2.60 -6.72
CA PRO A 73 17.77 1.21 -6.23
C PRO A 73 16.77 0.91 -5.10
N ASP A 74 16.68 1.76 -4.08
CA ASP A 74 15.76 1.53 -2.95
C ASP A 74 14.28 1.58 -3.36
N SER A 75 13.92 2.49 -4.27
CA SER A 75 12.55 2.60 -4.78
C SER A 75 12.21 1.43 -5.69
N ALA A 76 13.16 1.03 -6.54
CA ALA A 76 13.04 -0.13 -7.40
C ALA A 76 12.85 -1.42 -6.59
N ASN A 77 13.66 -1.62 -5.56
CA ASN A 77 13.56 -2.75 -4.63
C ASN A 77 12.16 -2.82 -4.00
N ARG A 78 11.69 -1.70 -3.40
CA ARG A 78 10.35 -1.63 -2.80
C ARG A 78 9.24 -1.94 -3.79
N LEU A 79 9.27 -1.34 -4.97
CA LEU A 79 8.27 -1.59 -6.00
C LEU A 79 8.27 -3.06 -6.40
N VAL A 80 9.42 -3.60 -6.76
CA VAL A 80 9.57 -4.94 -7.34
C VAL A 80 9.27 -6.05 -6.33
N CYS A 81 9.75 -5.93 -5.09
CA CYS A 81 9.44 -6.90 -4.03
C CYS A 81 7.96 -6.86 -3.68
N THR A 82 7.33 -5.68 -3.65
CA THR A 82 5.88 -5.57 -3.39
C THR A 82 5.05 -6.20 -4.51
N LEU A 83 5.39 -5.91 -5.78
CA LEU A 83 4.66 -6.45 -6.93
C LEU A 83 4.82 -7.97 -7.04
N GLY A 84 5.95 -8.55 -6.68
CA GLY A 84 6.11 -10.01 -6.67
C GLY A 84 5.53 -10.69 -5.43
N ALA A 85 5.39 -9.98 -4.31
CA ALA A 85 4.80 -10.54 -3.10
C ALA A 85 3.27 -10.69 -3.17
N SER A 86 2.57 -9.81 -3.90
CA SER A 86 1.10 -9.80 -3.89
C SER A 86 0.47 -9.33 -5.20
N SER A 87 -0.29 -10.22 -5.85
CA SER A 87 -1.10 -9.89 -7.02
C SER A 87 -2.20 -8.86 -6.69
N ALA A 88 -2.72 -8.87 -5.47
CA ALA A 88 -3.68 -7.86 -5.03
C ALA A 88 -3.06 -6.45 -4.99
N MET A 89 -1.76 -6.32 -4.67
CA MET A 89 -1.06 -5.04 -4.72
C MET A 89 -0.79 -4.59 -6.17
N VAL A 90 -0.50 -5.53 -7.07
CA VAL A 90 -0.42 -5.26 -8.51
C VAL A 90 -1.75 -4.67 -9.00
N ASP A 91 -2.88 -5.31 -8.69
CA ASP A 91 -4.20 -4.85 -9.09
C ASP A 91 -4.56 -3.49 -8.49
N LEU A 92 -4.21 -3.26 -7.22
CA LEU A 92 -4.45 -1.99 -6.54
C LEU A 92 -3.72 -0.84 -7.25
N VAL A 93 -2.42 -0.99 -7.51
CA VAL A 93 -1.59 0.03 -8.18
C VAL A 93 -2.03 0.21 -9.63
N ARG A 94 -2.41 -0.87 -10.33
CA ARG A 94 -2.95 -0.77 -11.70
C ARG A 94 -4.25 0.05 -11.76
N ARG A 95 -5.14 -0.11 -10.77
CA ARG A 95 -6.41 0.64 -10.69
C ARG A 95 -6.24 2.08 -10.21
N ARG A 96 -5.10 2.41 -9.60
CA ARG A 96 -4.78 3.70 -8.98
C ARG A 96 -3.28 3.98 -9.13
N ILE A 97 -2.89 4.43 -10.32
CA ILE A 97 -1.49 4.63 -10.69
C ILE A 97 -0.78 5.67 -9.81
N GLU A 98 -1.54 6.61 -9.23
CA GLU A 98 -1.04 7.60 -8.28
C GLU A 98 -0.48 6.98 -6.99
N LEU A 99 -0.82 5.72 -6.69
CA LEU A 99 -0.25 4.98 -5.55
C LEU A 99 1.22 4.62 -5.76
N LEU A 100 1.75 4.71 -6.98
CA LEU A 100 3.19 4.56 -7.25
C LEU A 100 4.05 5.50 -6.39
N GLN A 101 3.52 6.65 -5.97
CA GLN A 101 4.21 7.59 -5.09
C GLN A 101 4.67 6.96 -3.75
N VAL A 102 3.97 5.92 -3.28
CA VAL A 102 4.31 5.19 -2.04
C VAL A 102 5.70 4.55 -2.12
N PHE A 103 6.17 4.22 -3.33
CA PHE A 103 7.48 3.61 -3.52
C PHE A 103 8.62 4.62 -3.59
N GLU A 104 8.36 5.93 -3.56
CA GLU A 104 9.41 6.95 -3.55
C GLU A 104 10.23 6.92 -2.25
N SER A 105 11.53 7.25 -2.32
CA SER A 105 12.45 7.23 -1.17
C SER A 105 11.98 8.03 0.04
N LYS A 106 11.22 9.12 -0.17
CA LYS A 106 10.67 9.95 0.91
C LYS A 106 9.57 9.24 1.72
N GLU A 107 8.92 8.24 1.13
CA GLU A 107 7.82 7.47 1.72
C GLU A 107 8.31 6.16 2.36
N ALA A 108 9.62 5.92 2.39
CA ALA A 108 10.23 4.68 2.87
C ALA A 108 9.99 4.40 4.36
N LYS A 109 9.73 5.44 5.15
CA LYS A 109 9.50 5.33 6.59
C LYS A 109 8.01 5.19 6.86
N LEU A 110 7.68 4.31 7.79
CA LEU A 110 6.32 4.20 8.30
C LEU A 110 5.95 5.48 9.07
N PRO A 111 4.73 6.00 8.87
CA PRO A 111 4.24 7.13 9.64
C PRO A 111 3.99 6.71 11.09
N THR A 112 4.27 7.62 12.01
CA THR A 112 3.84 7.50 13.41
C THR A 112 2.31 7.56 13.51
N GLN A 113 1.74 7.04 14.59
CA GLN A 113 0.29 7.11 14.82
C GLN A 113 -0.29 8.54 14.72
N PRO A 114 0.34 9.60 15.30
CA PRO A 114 -0.14 10.97 15.12
C PRO A 114 -0.10 11.46 13.67
N GLU A 115 0.86 11.00 12.86
CA GLU A 115 0.92 11.32 11.43
C GLU A 115 -0.16 10.59 10.64
N LEU A 116 -0.46 9.33 10.99
CA LEU A 116 -1.61 8.61 10.44
C LEU A 116 -2.90 9.37 10.74
N ARG A 117 -3.14 9.73 12.01
CA ARG A 117 -4.32 10.51 12.41
C ARG A 117 -4.52 11.74 11.54
N LYS A 118 -3.47 12.56 11.40
CA LYS A 118 -3.50 13.75 10.55
C LYS A 118 -3.86 13.44 9.09
N ARG A 119 -3.41 12.30 8.55
CA ARG A 119 -3.76 11.89 7.17
C ARG A 119 -5.23 11.50 7.06
N PHE A 120 -5.76 10.76 8.04
CA PHE A 120 -7.19 10.40 8.08
C PHE A 120 -8.08 11.65 8.23
N ASP A 121 -7.75 12.54 9.16
CA ASP A 121 -8.46 13.81 9.35
C ASP A 121 -8.41 14.67 8.07
N ALA A 122 -7.25 14.77 7.42
CA ALA A 122 -7.10 15.52 6.18
C ALA A 122 -7.94 14.92 5.03
N ALA A 123 -8.01 13.59 4.92
CA ALA A 123 -8.84 12.92 3.92
C ALA A 123 -10.33 13.19 4.14
N LEU A 124 -10.79 13.18 5.40
CA LEU A 124 -12.17 13.52 5.74
C LEU A 124 -12.49 14.99 5.49
N ALA A 125 -11.57 15.90 5.85
CA ALA A 125 -11.72 17.33 5.65
C ALA A 125 -11.73 17.71 4.16
N ALA A 126 -10.95 17.02 3.33
CA ALA A 126 -10.94 17.21 1.88
C ALA A 126 -12.19 16.66 1.18
N THR A 127 -12.99 15.84 1.87
CA THR A 127 -14.20 15.23 1.32
C THR A 127 -15.42 16.02 1.78
N SER A 128 -15.96 16.86 0.90
CA SER A 128 -17.21 17.61 1.13
C SER A 128 -18.48 16.85 0.69
N GLY A 129 -18.28 15.61 0.26
CA GLY A 129 -19.25 14.77 -0.41
C GLY A 129 -20.28 14.05 0.46
N THR A 130 -20.99 13.11 -0.16
CA THR A 130 -21.93 12.19 0.49
C THR A 130 -21.22 11.25 1.48
N ILE A 131 -22.00 10.49 2.26
CA ILE A 131 -21.42 9.48 3.15
C ILE A 131 -20.61 8.43 2.39
N GLU A 132 -21.09 8.00 1.22
CA GLU A 132 -20.40 7.04 0.37
C GLU A 132 -19.04 7.57 -0.07
N GLU A 133 -18.97 8.84 -0.46
CA GLU A 133 -17.71 9.48 -0.86
C GLU A 133 -16.72 9.54 0.31
N ARG A 134 -17.20 9.82 1.53
CA ARG A 134 -16.38 9.77 2.75
C ARG A 134 -15.86 8.36 3.05
N TRP A 135 -16.71 7.34 2.95
CA TRP A 135 -16.28 5.95 3.11
C TRP A 135 -15.25 5.54 2.05
N VAL A 136 -15.45 5.95 0.79
CA VAL A 136 -14.50 5.70 -0.30
C VAL A 136 -13.16 6.38 -0.01
N ALA A 137 -13.17 7.65 0.44
CA ALA A 137 -11.96 8.38 0.78
C ALA A 137 -11.13 7.67 1.87
N ILE A 138 -11.78 7.23 2.95
CA ILE A 138 -11.11 6.49 4.03
C ILE A 138 -10.60 5.13 3.56
N ARG A 139 -11.40 4.38 2.77
CA ARG A 139 -10.99 3.09 2.22
C ARG A 139 -9.79 3.22 1.27
N LEU A 140 -9.72 4.31 0.50
CA LEU A 140 -8.57 4.58 -0.39
C LEU A 140 -7.33 4.94 0.42
N LEU A 141 -7.46 5.82 1.42
CA LEU A 141 -6.35 6.15 2.30
C LEU A 141 -5.83 4.92 3.04
N TYR A 142 -6.71 4.10 3.61
CA TYR A 142 -6.34 2.87 4.31
C TYR A 142 -5.53 1.94 3.39
N ARG A 143 -6.00 1.70 2.15
CA ARG A 143 -5.28 0.85 1.18
C ARG A 143 -3.93 1.44 0.76
N ARG A 144 -3.82 2.76 0.65
CA ARG A 144 -2.55 3.44 0.37
C ARG A 144 -1.55 3.25 1.51
N GLU A 145 -2.00 3.40 2.76
CA GLU A 145 -1.14 3.20 3.92
C GLU A 145 -0.77 1.74 4.11
N LEU A 146 -1.69 0.81 3.82
CA LEU A 146 -1.42 -0.63 3.81
C LEU A 146 -0.38 -1.00 2.74
N LEU A 147 -0.48 -0.42 1.53
CA LEU A 147 0.53 -0.61 0.48
C LEU A 147 1.91 -0.13 0.94
N ARG A 148 1.99 1.00 1.65
CA ARG A 148 3.25 1.50 2.22
C ARG A 148 3.81 0.52 3.24
N LEU A 149 2.95 -0.01 4.10
CA LEU A 149 3.36 -0.99 5.10
C LEU A 149 3.88 -2.28 4.47
N ILE A 150 3.17 -2.82 3.46
CA ILE A 150 3.62 -4.00 2.73
C ILE A 150 4.97 -3.73 2.06
N ALA A 151 5.14 -2.57 1.41
CA ALA A 151 6.40 -2.21 0.77
C ALA A 151 7.57 -2.11 1.77
N PHE A 152 7.29 -1.64 2.99
CA PHE A 152 8.26 -1.64 4.08
C PHE A 152 8.59 -3.06 4.54
N ASP A 153 7.57 -3.88 4.82
CA ASP A 153 7.66 -5.26 5.33
C ASP A 153 8.47 -6.17 4.39
N VAL A 154 8.11 -6.21 3.10
CA VAL A 154 8.76 -7.07 2.10
C VAL A 154 10.19 -6.65 1.74
N THR A 155 10.64 -5.49 2.20
CA THR A 155 12.01 -5.01 1.97
C THR A 155 12.86 -4.95 3.24
N GLN A 156 12.35 -5.45 4.36
CA GLN A 156 13.12 -5.50 5.59
C GLN A 156 14.29 -6.48 5.49
N GLN A 157 15.47 -6.03 5.94
CA GLN A 157 16.66 -6.88 6.01
C GLN A 157 16.56 -7.95 7.10
N ASN A 158 15.80 -7.67 8.17
CA ASN A 158 15.56 -8.61 9.26
C ASN A 158 14.06 -8.67 9.59
N PRO A 159 13.31 -9.59 8.95
CA PRO A 159 11.87 -9.72 9.14
C PRO A 159 11.46 -10.02 10.59
N ILE A 160 12.28 -10.75 11.34
CA ILE A 160 11.98 -11.11 12.73
C ILE A 160 11.94 -9.87 13.61
N VAL A 161 12.94 -8.98 13.44
CA VAL A 161 13.02 -7.73 14.22
C VAL A 161 11.91 -6.77 13.84
N GLY A 162 11.56 -6.72 12.56
CA GLY A 162 10.56 -5.79 12.07
C GLY A 162 9.10 -6.23 12.24
N PHE A 163 8.85 -7.51 12.53
CA PHE A 163 7.51 -8.05 12.75
C PHE A 163 6.68 -7.25 13.76
N GLN A 164 7.25 -6.92 14.93
CA GLN A 164 6.54 -6.15 15.95
C GLN A 164 6.15 -4.75 15.46
N GLN A 165 7.02 -4.12 14.67
CA GLN A 165 6.75 -2.81 14.09
C GLN A 165 5.60 -2.90 13.08
N VAL A 166 5.59 -3.93 12.23
CA VAL A 166 4.52 -4.15 11.25
C VAL A 166 3.19 -4.42 11.95
N ALA A 167 3.17 -5.29 12.96
CA ALA A 167 1.95 -5.62 13.70
C ALA A 167 1.38 -4.42 14.47
N SER A 168 2.26 -3.61 15.08
CA SER A 168 1.88 -2.34 15.70
C SER A 168 1.33 -1.34 14.69
N GLN A 169 1.95 -1.23 13.52
CA GLN A 169 1.47 -0.32 12.46
C GLN A 169 0.09 -0.74 11.94
N LEU A 170 -0.17 -2.04 11.80
CA LEU A 170 -1.48 -2.56 11.43
C LEU A 170 -2.55 -2.19 12.48
N ALA A 171 -2.22 -2.32 13.77
CA ALA A 171 -3.11 -1.91 14.85
C ALA A 171 -3.35 -0.38 14.87
N ASP A 172 -2.32 0.43 14.61
CA ASP A 172 -2.45 1.87 14.51
C ASP A 172 -3.33 2.26 13.30
N LEU A 173 -3.18 1.58 12.15
CA LEU A 173 -4.05 1.79 10.99
C LEU A 173 -5.51 1.42 11.26
N ALA A 174 -5.75 0.31 11.95
CA ALA A 174 -7.09 -0.09 12.36
C ALA A 174 -7.71 0.95 13.32
N THR A 175 -6.92 1.44 14.26
CA THR A 175 -7.34 2.47 15.23
C THR A 175 -7.78 3.76 14.52
N GLU A 176 -6.95 4.29 13.61
CA GLU A 176 -7.30 5.54 12.91
C GLU A 176 -8.45 5.34 11.90
N ALA A 177 -8.63 4.13 11.36
CA ALA A 177 -9.81 3.81 10.55
C ALA A 177 -11.11 3.77 11.38
N LEU A 178 -11.07 3.23 12.60
CA LEU A 178 -12.21 3.25 13.53
C LEU A 178 -12.56 4.67 13.95
N GLU A 179 -11.56 5.49 14.29
CA GLU A 179 -11.76 6.89 14.64
C GLU A 179 -12.39 7.66 13.48
N ALA A 180 -11.89 7.47 12.25
CA ALA A 180 -12.48 8.05 11.06
C ALA A 180 -13.92 7.58 10.82
N GLY A 181 -14.22 6.30 11.07
CA GLY A 181 -15.57 5.76 11.03
C GLY A 181 -16.53 6.46 12.00
N LEU A 182 -16.07 6.71 13.24
CA LEU A 182 -16.83 7.46 14.24
C LEU A 182 -17.05 8.92 13.81
N GLN A 183 -16.04 9.57 13.23
CA GLN A 183 -16.19 10.92 12.69
C GLN A 183 -17.24 10.96 11.57
N ILE A 184 -17.25 9.95 10.68
CA ILE A 184 -18.25 9.85 9.61
C ILE A 184 -19.65 9.62 10.18
N ALA A 185 -19.81 8.72 11.15
CA ALA A 185 -21.11 8.49 11.79
C ALA A 185 -21.65 9.77 12.47
N ARG A 186 -20.79 10.51 13.16
CA ARG A 186 -21.16 11.83 13.74
C ARG A 186 -21.54 12.83 12.66
N TRP A 187 -20.82 12.85 11.54
CA TRP A 187 -21.16 13.72 10.41
C TRP A 187 -22.53 13.35 9.82
N GLU A 188 -22.82 12.06 9.64
CA GLU A 188 -24.10 11.56 9.12
C GLU A 188 -25.28 11.99 9.97
N LEU A 189 -25.19 11.83 11.30
CA LEU A 189 -26.24 12.27 12.25
C LEU A 189 -26.54 13.77 12.20
N LEU A 190 -25.59 14.59 11.73
CA LEU A 190 -25.73 16.04 11.63
C LEU A 190 -26.20 16.53 10.26
N ASN A 191 -26.07 15.70 9.21
CA ASN A 191 -26.30 16.11 7.82
C ASN A 191 -27.38 15.30 7.12
N THR A 192 -27.92 14.27 7.77
CA THR A 192 -28.98 13.40 7.24
C THR A 192 -30.10 13.27 8.27
N THR A 193 -31.23 12.72 7.83
CA THR A 193 -32.40 12.47 8.69
C THR A 193 -32.74 10.99 8.82
N ASP A 194 -31.93 10.10 8.22
CA ASP A 194 -32.21 8.65 8.11
C ASP A 194 -32.23 7.95 9.48
N HIS A 195 -31.58 8.55 10.47
CA HIS A 195 -31.47 8.05 11.83
C HIS A 195 -32.12 8.97 12.88
N GLY A 196 -32.88 9.97 12.44
CA GLY A 196 -33.45 11.03 13.28
C GLY A 196 -32.78 12.39 13.05
N VAL A 197 -33.30 13.42 13.72
CA VAL A 197 -32.78 14.79 13.64
C VAL A 197 -32.11 15.12 14.97
N PHE A 198 -30.79 15.29 14.94
CA PHE A 198 -29.99 15.62 16.13
C PHE A 198 -29.32 16.97 15.97
N THR A 199 -29.28 17.73 17.06
CA THR A 199 -28.51 18.96 17.16
C THR A 199 -27.01 18.66 17.30
N ARG A 200 -26.17 19.63 16.93
CA ARG A 200 -24.71 19.55 17.18
C ARG A 200 -24.39 19.33 18.67
N GLY A 201 -25.20 19.88 19.57
CA GLY A 201 -25.04 19.70 21.02
C GLY A 201 -25.29 18.25 21.47
N GLU A 202 -26.34 17.61 20.97
CA GLU A 202 -26.67 16.21 21.30
C GLU A 202 -25.61 15.23 20.79
N VAL A 203 -25.18 15.39 19.54
CA VAL A 203 -24.12 14.54 18.97
C VAL A 203 -22.80 14.73 19.74
N ALA A 204 -22.44 15.96 20.10
CA ALA A 204 -21.23 16.23 20.89
C ALA A 204 -21.30 15.71 22.33
N ALA A 205 -22.50 15.69 22.94
CA ALA A 205 -22.71 15.16 24.29
C ALA A 205 -22.71 13.62 24.33
N THR A 206 -22.71 12.94 23.17
CA THR A 206 -22.71 11.48 23.09
C THR A 206 -21.36 10.91 23.55
N ARG A 207 -21.37 10.30 24.74
CA ARG A 207 -20.22 9.60 25.32
C ARG A 207 -20.15 8.18 24.78
N LEU A 208 -19.47 8.00 23.66
CA LEU A 208 -19.15 6.70 23.09
C LEU A 208 -17.67 6.38 23.32
N ALA A 209 -17.37 5.14 23.67
CA ALA A 209 -16.03 4.59 23.66
C ALA A 209 -16.03 3.34 22.79
N VAL A 210 -14.93 3.08 22.11
CA VAL A 210 -14.68 1.85 21.35
C VAL A 210 -13.43 1.23 21.95
N MET A 211 -13.55 0.02 22.46
CA MET A 211 -12.45 -0.71 23.10
C MET A 211 -11.95 -1.80 22.17
N ALA A 212 -10.72 -1.63 21.66
CA ALA A 212 -10.07 -2.66 20.87
C ALA A 212 -9.78 -3.90 21.72
N MET A 213 -10.23 -5.06 21.24
CA MET A 213 -10.07 -6.36 21.89
C MET A 213 -9.04 -7.21 21.12
N GLY A 214 -8.68 -8.35 21.71
CA GLY A 214 -7.85 -9.37 21.06
C GLY A 214 -6.52 -8.83 20.53
N LYS A 215 -6.16 -9.24 19.31
CA LYS A 215 -4.90 -8.87 18.64
C LYS A 215 -4.78 -7.37 18.39
N CYS A 216 -5.88 -6.69 18.09
CA CYS A 216 -5.87 -5.25 17.87
C CYS A 216 -5.53 -4.51 19.18
N GLY A 217 -6.20 -4.88 20.28
CA GLY A 217 -5.94 -4.31 21.61
C GLY A 217 -4.50 -4.58 22.09
N ALA A 218 -3.95 -5.75 21.75
CA ALA A 218 -2.57 -6.12 22.07
C ALA A 218 -1.51 -5.49 21.15
N ARG A 219 -1.90 -4.77 20.09
CA ARG A 219 -1.00 -4.24 19.03
C ARG A 219 -0.21 -5.34 18.29
N GLU A 220 -0.83 -6.51 18.12
CA GLU A 220 -0.26 -7.68 17.46
C GLU A 220 -1.13 -8.10 16.25
N LEU A 221 -1.64 -7.11 15.52
CA LEU A 221 -2.53 -7.34 14.39
C LEU A 221 -1.77 -7.97 13.20
N ASN A 222 -2.48 -8.75 12.37
CA ASN A 222 -1.95 -9.35 11.16
C ASN A 222 -2.77 -8.88 9.95
N TYR A 223 -2.25 -9.06 8.73
CA TYR A 223 -2.86 -8.49 7.51
C TYR A 223 -4.29 -8.95 7.20
N ILE A 224 -4.70 -10.12 7.71
CA ILE A 224 -6.01 -10.73 7.47
C ILE A 224 -6.85 -10.80 8.75
N SER A 225 -6.43 -10.13 9.82
CA SER A 225 -7.14 -10.13 11.09
C SER A 225 -8.37 -9.25 11.00
N ASP A 226 -9.48 -9.75 11.54
CA ASP A 226 -10.59 -8.91 11.95
C ASP A 226 -10.17 -7.99 13.11
N VAL A 227 -10.91 -6.89 13.26
CA VAL A 227 -10.71 -5.91 14.32
C VAL A 227 -11.84 -6.07 15.33
N ASP A 228 -11.55 -6.82 16.41
CA ASP A 228 -12.51 -7.05 17.48
C ASP A 228 -12.66 -5.80 18.34
N VAL A 229 -13.89 -5.32 18.54
CA VAL A 229 -14.20 -4.14 19.37
C VAL A 229 -15.47 -4.34 20.20
N ILE A 230 -15.54 -3.65 21.34
CA ILE A 230 -16.75 -3.47 22.18
C ILE A 230 -17.04 -1.97 22.33
#